data_AF-A0AA49GBQ4-F1
#
_entry.id   AF-A0AA49GBQ4-F1
#
_cell.length_a   1.000
_cell.length_b   1.000
_cell.length_c   1.000
_cell.angle_alpha   90.00
_cell.angle_beta   90.00
_cell.angle_gamma   90.00
#
_symmetry.space_group_name_H-M   'P 1'
#
loop_
_entity.id
_entity.type
_entity.pdbx_description
1 polymer ?
#
loop_
_entity_poly.entity_id
_entity_poly.type
_entity_poly.pdbx_seq_one_letter_code
_entity_poly.pdbx_strand_id
1 'polypeptide(L)'
;MSKENFETLKGSIAAMEAAETKIPNMPVDVYLQEASDLFEWSKADQKQLIEVGVPKNYFDEFEARIGALRYAQSIWNKDQYTKEEAQQEWDEMSPKAVDLKNEIEHAFRFAFRKRQDLLSKVQGVEQGTSNADLVQDLSDLAALGLANLPLLKAINFEEDKLHLAASQASEMSILLAKANGERKENSSPKITRDKAYSYLKQAVDEIYEAGKYVFWKDEARRKGYSSRYFRMRQAS
;
A
#
# COMPACT_ATOMS: atom_id res chain seq x y z
N MET A 1 -13.62 -18.84 -4.46
CA MET A 1 -14.53 -18.30 -3.42
C MET A 1 -14.24 -16.85 -3.05
N SER A 2 -13.25 -16.48 -2.21
CA SER A 2 -13.10 -15.07 -1.76
C SER A 2 -12.94 -14.03 -2.89
N LYS A 3 -12.23 -14.37 -3.97
CA LYS A 3 -12.11 -13.52 -5.16
C LYS A 3 -13.43 -13.37 -5.91
N GLU A 4 -14.19 -14.45 -6.09
CA GLU A 4 -15.50 -14.43 -6.77
C GLU A 4 -16.53 -13.64 -5.96
N ASN A 5 -16.51 -13.78 -4.64
CA ASN A 5 -17.32 -12.98 -3.72
C ASN A 5 -17.00 -11.49 -3.86
N PHE A 6 -15.72 -11.14 -3.97
CA PHE A 6 -15.30 -9.76 -4.21
C PHE A 6 -15.79 -9.25 -5.57
N GLU A 7 -15.61 -10.00 -6.66
CA GLU A 7 -16.07 -9.56 -7.99
C GLU A 7 -17.59 -9.38 -8.04
N THR A 8 -18.34 -10.23 -7.35
CA THR A 8 -19.81 -10.13 -7.24
C THR A 8 -20.24 -8.84 -6.55
N LEU A 9 -19.56 -8.47 -5.47
CA LEU A 9 -19.89 -7.29 -4.66
C LEU A 9 -19.15 -6.02 -5.07
N LYS A 10 -18.27 -6.09 -6.08
CA LYS A 10 -17.38 -5.01 -6.50
C LYS A 10 -18.14 -3.74 -6.85
N GLY A 11 -19.29 -3.85 -7.51
CA GLY A 11 -20.15 -2.71 -7.84
C GLY A 11 -20.61 -1.97 -6.59
N SER A 12 -21.17 -2.69 -5.62
CA SER A 12 -21.64 -2.13 -4.35
C SER A 12 -20.52 -1.55 -3.50
N ILE A 13 -19.36 -2.23 -3.46
CA ILE A 13 -18.18 -1.76 -2.72
C ILE A 13 -17.63 -0.49 -3.37
N ALA A 14 -17.50 -0.44 -4.70
CA ALA A 14 -16.97 0.71 -5.40
C ALA A 14 -17.89 1.95 -5.30
N ALA A 15 -19.20 1.73 -5.33
CA ALA A 15 -20.23 2.76 -5.23
C ALA A 15 -20.34 3.40 -3.84
N MET A 16 -19.69 2.83 -2.81
CA MET A 16 -19.70 3.42 -1.47
C MET A 16 -19.02 4.79 -1.46
N GLU A 17 -19.72 5.78 -0.91
CA GLU A 17 -19.24 7.16 -0.80
C GLU A 17 -18.10 7.28 0.22
N ALA A 18 -17.23 8.26 0.01
CA ALA A 18 -16.09 8.49 0.91
C ALA A 18 -16.54 8.80 2.35
N ALA A 19 -17.68 9.48 2.52
CA ALA A 19 -18.24 9.80 3.83
C ALA A 19 -18.73 8.57 4.61
N GLU A 20 -19.10 7.49 3.91
CA GLU A 20 -19.55 6.23 4.51
C GLU A 20 -18.39 5.24 4.73
N THR A 21 -17.23 5.54 4.14
CA THR A 21 -16.03 4.71 4.22
C THR A 21 -15.33 4.90 5.57
N LYS A 22 -15.35 3.86 6.39
CA LYS A 22 -14.68 3.77 7.68
C LYS A 22 -13.35 3.04 7.57
N ILE A 23 -12.37 3.54 8.32
CA ILE A 23 -11.09 2.85 8.52
C ILE A 23 -11.30 1.74 9.56
N PRO A 24 -10.79 0.51 9.36
CA PRO A 24 -10.79 -0.53 10.38
C PRO A 24 -10.19 -0.05 11.69
N ASN A 25 -10.96 -0.16 12.77
CA ASN A 25 -10.58 0.24 14.13
C ASN A 25 -10.02 -0.93 14.98
N MET A 26 -9.82 -2.08 14.34
CA MET A 26 -9.22 -3.29 14.88
C MET A 26 -8.56 -4.07 13.73
N PRO A 27 -7.66 -5.03 14.03
CA PRO A 27 -7.06 -5.87 13.00
C PRO A 27 -8.12 -6.58 12.15
N VAL A 28 -7.95 -6.57 10.82
CA VAL A 28 -8.96 -7.06 9.87
C VAL A 28 -9.15 -8.57 9.96
N ASP A 29 -8.10 -9.32 10.26
CA ASP A 29 -8.15 -10.76 10.55
C ASP A 29 -9.03 -11.06 11.78
N VAL A 30 -8.85 -10.30 12.87
CA VAL A 30 -9.69 -10.43 14.07
C VAL A 30 -11.13 -10.07 13.74
N TYR A 31 -11.36 -8.98 13.01
CA TYR A 31 -12.72 -8.56 12.61
C TYR A 31 -13.41 -9.59 11.72
N LEU A 32 -12.71 -10.17 10.75
CA LEU A 32 -13.23 -11.23 9.88
C LEU A 32 -13.62 -12.46 10.70
N GLN A 33 -12.82 -12.83 11.70
CA GLN A 33 -13.15 -13.95 12.58
C GLN A 33 -14.39 -13.64 13.43
N GLU A 34 -14.48 -12.45 14.03
CA GLU A 34 -15.67 -12.05 14.79
C GLU A 34 -16.93 -12.00 13.94
N ALA A 35 -16.82 -11.55 12.68
CA ALA A 35 -17.93 -11.56 11.75
C ALA A 35 -18.37 -12.99 11.40
N SER A 36 -17.42 -13.91 11.15
CA SER A 36 -17.74 -15.33 10.93
C SER A 36 -18.43 -15.95 12.15
N ASP A 37 -17.91 -15.70 13.35
CA ASP A 37 -18.49 -16.19 14.61
C ASP A 37 -19.91 -15.63 14.82
N LEU A 38 -20.11 -14.33 14.55
CA LEU A 38 -21.42 -13.67 14.61
C LEU A 38 -22.40 -14.30 13.62
N PHE A 39 -21.98 -14.54 12.38
CA PHE A 39 -22.85 -15.13 11.36
C PHE A 39 -23.34 -16.51 11.79
N GLU A 40 -22.41 -17.37 12.23
CA GLU A 40 -22.75 -18.70 12.72
C GLU A 40 -23.68 -18.62 13.94
N TRP A 41 -23.39 -17.72 14.89
CA TRP A 41 -24.23 -17.51 16.07
C TRP A 41 -25.65 -17.07 15.70
N SER A 42 -25.78 -16.16 14.72
CA SER A 42 -27.04 -15.56 14.29
C SER A 42 -27.95 -16.50 13.49
N LYS A 43 -27.44 -17.62 12.96
CA LYS A 43 -28.23 -18.56 12.11
C LYS A 43 -29.51 -19.04 12.79
N ALA A 44 -29.44 -19.39 14.07
CA ALA A 44 -30.61 -19.84 14.82
C ALA A 44 -31.60 -18.69 15.15
N ASP A 45 -31.16 -17.44 15.04
CA ASP A 45 -31.91 -16.25 15.46
C ASP A 45 -32.40 -15.41 14.27
N GLN A 46 -32.04 -15.75 13.03
CA GLN A 46 -32.30 -14.95 11.83
C GLN A 46 -33.76 -14.51 11.73
N LYS A 47 -34.71 -15.40 12.02
CA LYS A 47 -36.13 -15.07 11.98
C LYS A 47 -36.47 -13.91 12.93
N GLN A 48 -36.00 -13.97 14.18
CA GLN A 48 -36.27 -12.94 15.19
C GLN A 48 -35.55 -11.63 14.84
N LEU A 49 -34.35 -11.70 14.28
CA LEU A 49 -33.58 -10.54 13.85
C LEU A 49 -34.25 -9.83 12.66
N ILE A 50 -34.77 -10.58 11.69
CA ILE A 50 -35.51 -10.02 10.54
C ILE A 50 -36.83 -9.39 11.01
N GLU A 51 -37.52 -10.00 11.97
CA GLU A 51 -38.77 -9.46 12.54
C GLU A 51 -38.59 -8.10 13.20
N VAL A 52 -37.41 -7.80 13.76
CA VAL A 52 -37.09 -6.49 14.36
C VAL A 52 -36.46 -5.49 13.37
N GLY A 53 -36.35 -5.86 12.08
CA GLY A 53 -35.97 -4.93 11.02
C GLY A 53 -34.60 -5.18 10.38
N VAL A 54 -33.85 -6.22 10.77
CA VAL A 54 -32.58 -6.55 10.10
C VAL A 54 -32.86 -6.96 8.64
N PRO A 55 -32.27 -6.29 7.64
CA PRO A 55 -32.48 -6.64 6.25
C PRO A 55 -32.07 -8.09 5.94
N LYS A 56 -32.95 -8.86 5.30
CA LYS A 56 -32.67 -10.26 4.96
C LYS A 56 -31.42 -10.41 4.10
N ASN A 57 -31.18 -9.48 3.17
CA ASN A 57 -30.01 -9.49 2.30
C ASN A 57 -28.69 -9.39 3.07
N TYR A 58 -28.68 -8.86 4.30
CA TYR A 58 -27.47 -8.88 5.12
C TYR A 58 -27.05 -10.30 5.48
N PHE A 59 -28.00 -11.20 5.71
CA PHE A 59 -27.72 -12.62 5.94
C PHE A 59 -27.40 -13.35 4.64
N ASP A 60 -28.17 -13.10 3.58
CA ASP A 60 -27.99 -13.77 2.28
C ASP A 60 -26.61 -13.45 1.66
N GLU A 61 -26.11 -12.22 1.84
CA GLU A 61 -24.82 -11.76 1.32
C GLU A 61 -23.68 -11.87 2.34
N PHE A 62 -23.92 -12.33 3.58
CA PHE A 62 -22.95 -12.17 4.67
C PHE A 62 -21.60 -12.84 4.36
N GLU A 63 -21.63 -14.09 3.88
CA GLU A 63 -20.42 -14.82 3.48
C GLU A 63 -19.71 -14.15 2.29
N ALA A 64 -20.48 -13.57 1.37
CA ALA A 64 -19.92 -12.81 0.26
C ALA A 64 -19.20 -11.54 0.77
N ARG A 65 -19.77 -10.83 1.74
CA ARG A 65 -19.16 -9.65 2.38
C ARG A 65 -17.87 -10.01 3.13
N ILE A 66 -17.86 -11.12 3.88
CA ILE A 66 -16.64 -11.67 4.51
C ILE A 66 -15.57 -11.97 3.45
N GLY A 67 -15.96 -12.70 2.39
CA GLY A 67 -15.05 -13.07 1.31
C GLY A 67 -14.45 -11.85 0.61
N ALA A 68 -15.27 -10.83 0.35
CA ALA A 68 -14.85 -9.60 -0.29
C ALA A 68 -13.82 -8.82 0.56
N LEU A 69 -14.08 -8.63 1.85
CA LEU A 69 -13.10 -7.99 2.75
C LEU A 69 -11.82 -8.82 2.86
N ARG A 70 -11.92 -10.15 2.99
CA ARG A 70 -10.75 -11.03 3.06
C ARG A 70 -9.87 -10.89 1.83
N TYR A 71 -10.46 -10.87 0.64
CA TYR A 71 -9.72 -10.69 -0.61
C TYR A 71 -9.10 -9.28 -0.71
N ALA A 72 -9.86 -8.23 -0.38
CA ALA A 72 -9.35 -6.86 -0.39
C ALA A 72 -8.17 -6.67 0.57
N GLN A 73 -8.22 -7.28 1.77
CA GLN A 73 -7.10 -7.30 2.71
C GLN A 73 -5.88 -8.02 2.13
N SER A 74 -6.05 -9.14 1.42
CA SER A 74 -4.93 -9.83 0.77
C SER A 74 -4.28 -8.99 -0.33
N ILE A 75 -5.06 -8.26 -1.14
CA ILE A 75 -4.51 -7.34 -2.15
C ILE A 75 -3.72 -6.22 -1.46
N TRP A 76 -4.28 -5.63 -0.39
CA TRP A 76 -3.60 -4.58 0.36
C TRP A 76 -2.29 -5.07 0.99
N ASN A 77 -2.28 -6.25 1.61
CA ASN A 77 -1.06 -6.84 2.16
C ASN A 77 0.00 -7.03 1.09
N LYS A 78 -0.38 -7.56 -0.08
CA LYS A 78 0.55 -7.73 -1.20
C LYS A 78 1.17 -6.40 -1.63
N ASP A 79 0.36 -5.35 -1.78
CA ASP A 79 0.84 -4.00 -2.14
C ASP A 79 1.78 -3.42 -1.07
N GLN A 80 1.49 -3.64 0.21
CA GLN A 80 2.36 -3.22 1.31
C GLN A 80 3.70 -3.96 1.30
N TYR A 81 3.70 -5.29 1.17
CA TYR A 81 4.95 -6.06 1.10
C TYR A 81 5.83 -5.62 -0.08
N THR A 82 5.25 -5.44 -1.27
CA THR A 82 6.02 -4.97 -2.43
C THR A 82 6.61 -3.57 -2.23
N LYS A 83 5.92 -2.69 -1.50
CA LYS A 83 6.45 -1.36 -1.15
C LYS A 83 7.58 -1.45 -0.13
N GLU A 84 7.43 -2.27 0.90
CA GLU A 84 8.45 -2.49 1.93
C GLU A 84 9.71 -3.12 1.32
N GLU A 85 9.56 -4.14 0.47
CA GLU A 85 10.66 -4.77 -0.27
C GLU A 85 11.40 -3.75 -1.14
N ALA A 86 10.66 -2.95 -1.92
CA ALA A 86 11.26 -1.91 -2.77
C ALA A 86 11.98 -0.82 -1.96
N GLN A 87 11.46 -0.47 -0.77
CA GLN A 87 12.12 0.49 0.12
C GLN A 87 13.40 -0.09 0.73
N GLN A 88 13.39 -1.36 1.14
CA GLN A 88 14.59 -2.03 1.65
C GLN A 88 15.69 -2.08 0.59
N GLU A 89 15.35 -2.49 -0.64
CA GLU A 89 16.29 -2.53 -1.75
C GLU A 89 16.82 -1.13 -2.10
N TRP A 90 15.96 -0.10 -2.04
CA TRP A 90 16.37 1.30 -2.18
C TRP A 90 17.38 1.71 -1.11
N ASP A 91 17.12 1.39 0.16
CA ASP A 91 17.98 1.77 1.29
C ASP A 91 19.36 1.09 1.21
N GLU A 92 19.45 -0.09 0.59
CA GLU A 92 20.71 -0.79 0.33
C GLU A 92 21.49 -0.22 -0.87
N MET A 93 20.79 0.22 -1.93
CA MET A 93 21.41 0.74 -3.16
C MET A 93 21.78 2.21 -3.05
N SER A 94 20.95 3.03 -2.40
CA SER A 94 21.08 4.48 -2.36
C SER A 94 22.46 4.96 -1.88
N PRO A 95 23.06 4.41 -0.80
CA PRO A 95 24.39 4.83 -0.37
C PRO A 95 25.47 4.57 -1.44
N LYS A 96 25.41 3.41 -2.12
CA LYS A 96 26.37 3.04 -3.17
C LYS A 96 26.21 3.93 -4.41
N ALA A 97 24.97 4.27 -4.75
CA ALA A 97 24.65 5.19 -5.83
C ALA A 97 25.14 6.61 -5.54
N VAL A 98 25.00 7.10 -4.30
CA VAL A 98 25.54 8.39 -3.86
C VAL A 98 27.07 8.39 -3.95
N ASP A 99 27.73 7.33 -3.50
CA ASP A 99 29.19 7.21 -3.60
C ASP A 99 29.66 7.22 -5.06
N LEU A 100 28.99 6.47 -5.95
CA LEU A 100 29.29 6.47 -7.38
C LEU A 100 29.08 7.85 -8.01
N LYS A 101 27.96 8.53 -7.70
CA LYS A 101 27.69 9.91 -8.14
C LYS A 101 28.83 10.84 -7.73
N ASN A 102 29.22 10.82 -6.45
CA ASN A 102 30.27 11.68 -5.91
C ASN A 102 31.64 11.43 -6.58
N GLU A 103 31.96 10.16 -6.86
CA GLU A 103 33.19 9.78 -7.56
C GLU A 103 33.21 10.33 -9.00
N ILE A 104 32.09 10.17 -9.73
CA ILE A 104 31.96 10.66 -11.11
C ILE A 104 32.03 12.19 -11.14
N GLU A 105 31.33 12.89 -10.26
CA GLU A 105 31.40 14.35 -10.13
C GLU A 105 32.83 14.84 -9.86
N HIS A 106 33.53 14.18 -8.93
CA HIS A 106 34.91 14.51 -8.61
C HIS A 106 35.82 14.37 -9.84
N ALA A 107 35.70 13.26 -10.57
CA ALA A 107 36.45 13.04 -11.80
C ALA A 107 36.10 14.08 -12.87
N PHE A 108 34.83 14.43 -13.03
CA PHE A 108 34.36 15.40 -14.02
C PHE A 108 34.87 16.81 -13.71
N ARG A 109 34.84 17.25 -12.44
CA ARG A 109 35.40 18.55 -12.02
C ARG A 109 36.87 18.68 -12.43
N PHE A 110 37.65 17.60 -12.30
CA PHE A 110 39.06 17.62 -12.72
C PHE A 110 39.24 17.50 -14.24
N ALA A 111 38.56 16.55 -14.89
CA ALA A 111 38.66 16.33 -16.34
C ALA A 111 38.22 17.57 -17.14
N PHE A 112 37.16 18.23 -16.69
CA PHE A 112 36.55 19.37 -17.35
C PHE A 112 37.07 20.73 -16.85
N ARG A 113 38.11 20.78 -16.01
CA ARG A 113 38.64 22.01 -15.39
C ARG A 113 38.98 23.16 -16.35
N LYS A 114 39.19 22.87 -17.64
CA LYS A 114 39.49 23.85 -18.70
C LYS A 114 38.29 24.15 -19.62
N ARG A 115 37.12 23.58 -19.31
CA ARG A 115 35.89 23.61 -20.11
C ARG A 115 34.75 24.10 -19.23
N GLN A 116 34.64 25.42 -19.12
CA GLN A 116 33.65 26.07 -18.26
C GLN A 116 32.22 25.66 -18.63
N ASP A 117 31.96 25.43 -19.92
CA ASP A 117 30.70 24.95 -20.45
C ASP A 117 30.30 23.57 -19.89
N LEU A 118 31.26 22.68 -19.69
CA LEU A 118 31.04 21.36 -19.11
C LEU A 118 30.93 21.42 -17.58
N LEU A 119 31.75 22.24 -16.92
CA LEU A 119 31.66 22.45 -15.46
C LEU A 119 30.29 22.98 -15.03
N SER A 120 29.72 23.93 -15.79
CA SER A 120 28.37 24.43 -15.50
C SER A 120 27.29 23.35 -15.63
N LYS A 121 27.47 22.35 -16.50
CA LYS A 121 26.55 21.21 -16.59
C LYS A 121 26.66 20.30 -15.36
N VAL A 122 27.88 20.01 -14.92
CA VAL A 122 28.11 19.22 -13.68
C VAL A 122 27.48 19.92 -12.48
N GLN A 123 27.68 21.24 -12.35
CA GLN A 123 27.04 22.03 -11.27
C GLN A 123 25.52 22.04 -11.34
N GLY A 124 24.93 21.95 -12.53
CA GLY A 124 23.48 21.85 -12.70
C GLY A 124 22.93 20.52 -12.19
N VAL A 125 23.69 19.43 -12.37
CA VAL A 125 23.34 18.09 -11.87
C VAL A 125 23.50 17.99 -10.35
N GLU A 126 24.39 18.77 -9.75
CA GLU A 126 24.55 18.78 -8.28
C GLU A 126 23.35 19.42 -7.52
N GLN A 127 22.35 19.96 -8.22
CA GLN A 127 21.22 20.68 -7.63
C GLN A 127 20.05 19.75 -7.29
N GLY A 128 20.03 19.24 -6.07
CA GLY A 128 18.92 18.41 -5.59
C GLY A 128 19.36 17.49 -4.46
N THR A 129 18.39 17.05 -3.66
CA THR A 129 18.64 16.09 -2.56
C THR A 129 17.55 15.03 -2.45
N SER A 130 16.60 15.01 -3.39
CA SER A 130 15.53 14.03 -3.39
C SER A 130 15.97 12.71 -4.02
N ASN A 131 15.22 11.65 -3.77
CA ASN A 131 15.41 10.35 -4.40
C ASN A 131 15.31 10.42 -5.93
N ALA A 132 14.42 11.29 -6.45
CA ALA A 132 14.28 11.49 -7.88
C ALA A 132 15.51 12.21 -8.46
N ASP A 133 16.08 13.17 -7.71
CA ASP A 133 17.29 13.89 -8.12
C ASP A 133 18.46 12.89 -8.25
N LEU A 134 18.70 12.03 -7.26
CA LEU A 134 19.79 11.03 -7.32
C LEU A 134 19.71 10.15 -8.59
N VAL A 135 18.51 9.69 -8.95
CA VAL A 135 18.29 8.86 -10.16
C VAL A 135 18.58 9.66 -11.43
N GLN A 136 18.09 10.90 -11.49
CA GLN A 136 18.30 11.78 -12.63
C GLN A 136 19.77 12.16 -12.77
N ASP A 137 20.45 12.46 -11.67
CA ASP A 137 21.84 12.86 -11.63
C ASP A 137 22.77 11.76 -12.15
N LEU A 138 22.55 10.51 -11.74
CA LEU A 138 23.29 9.36 -12.27
C LEU A 138 23.11 9.21 -13.79
N SER A 139 21.87 9.42 -14.28
CA SER A 139 21.57 9.36 -15.71
C SER A 139 22.27 10.48 -16.49
N ASP A 140 22.19 11.71 -15.99
CA ASP A 140 22.77 12.89 -16.62
C ASP A 140 24.30 12.85 -16.60
N LEU A 141 24.91 12.41 -15.50
CA LEU A 141 26.36 12.22 -15.39
C LEU A 141 26.85 11.12 -16.35
N ALA A 142 26.14 10.00 -16.45
CA ALA A 142 26.48 8.94 -17.40
C ALA A 142 26.45 9.46 -18.84
N ALA A 143 25.37 10.14 -19.24
CA ALA A 143 25.22 10.70 -20.57
C ALA A 143 26.29 11.77 -20.88
N LEU A 144 26.56 12.67 -19.93
CA LEU A 144 27.57 13.72 -20.06
C LEU A 144 28.98 13.12 -20.20
N GLY A 145 29.29 12.09 -19.42
CA GLY A 145 30.57 11.39 -19.48
C GLY A 145 30.79 10.67 -20.79
N LEU A 146 29.78 9.92 -21.24
CA LEU A 146 29.84 9.17 -22.51
C LEU A 146 30.03 10.11 -23.71
N ALA A 147 29.40 11.28 -23.69
CA ALA A 147 29.58 12.30 -24.71
C ALA A 147 30.98 12.96 -24.70
N ASN A 148 31.74 12.83 -23.61
CA ASN A 148 33.04 13.49 -23.41
C ASN A 148 34.16 12.52 -23.02
N LEU A 149 34.03 11.23 -23.40
CA LEU A 149 34.99 10.16 -23.06
C LEU A 149 36.48 10.50 -23.30
N PRO A 150 36.88 11.19 -24.39
CA PRO A 150 38.30 11.51 -24.59
C PRO A 150 38.91 12.34 -23.45
N LEU A 151 38.14 13.25 -22.84
CA LEU A 151 38.60 14.07 -21.72
C LEU A 151 38.74 13.25 -20.42
N LEU A 152 37.88 12.25 -20.25
CA LEU A 152 37.91 11.33 -19.11
C LEU A 152 39.05 10.32 -19.23
N LYS A 153 39.27 9.77 -20.43
CA LYS A 153 40.41 8.87 -20.69
C LYS A 153 41.75 9.54 -20.45
N ALA A 154 41.86 10.85 -20.69
CA ALA A 154 43.07 11.62 -20.42
C ALA A 154 43.47 11.68 -18.92
N ILE A 155 42.55 11.34 -18.01
CA ILE A 155 42.80 11.25 -16.56
C ILE A 155 42.73 9.80 -16.06
N ASN A 156 42.76 8.81 -16.95
CA ASN A 156 42.60 7.38 -16.67
C ASN A 156 41.29 7.02 -15.96
N PHE A 157 40.21 7.76 -16.26
CA PHE A 157 38.89 7.42 -15.74
C PHE A 157 38.33 6.16 -16.42
N GLU A 158 37.70 5.30 -15.62
CA GLU A 158 37.13 4.02 -16.06
C GLU A 158 35.73 4.22 -16.65
N GLU A 159 35.60 3.96 -17.95
CA GLU A 159 34.33 4.09 -18.69
C GLU A 159 33.19 3.23 -18.10
N ASP A 160 33.53 2.08 -17.51
CA ASP A 160 32.57 1.16 -16.88
C ASP A 160 31.76 1.82 -15.75
N LYS A 161 32.30 2.84 -15.08
CA LYS A 161 31.57 3.60 -14.05
C LYS A 161 30.39 4.38 -14.62
N LEU A 162 30.45 4.81 -15.89
CA LEU A 162 29.34 5.49 -16.56
C LEU A 162 28.23 4.51 -16.95
N HIS A 163 28.60 3.32 -17.42
CA HIS A 163 27.65 2.25 -17.71
C HIS A 163 26.97 1.77 -16.43
N LEU A 164 27.73 1.65 -15.33
CA LEU A 164 27.19 1.35 -14.01
C LEU A 164 26.19 2.42 -13.53
N ALA A 165 26.54 3.71 -13.65
CA ALA A 165 25.65 4.80 -13.29
C ALA A 165 24.34 4.78 -14.10
N ALA A 166 24.41 4.51 -15.41
CA ALA A 166 23.21 4.38 -16.25
C ALA A 166 22.33 3.18 -15.86
N SER A 167 22.93 2.02 -15.56
CA SER A 167 22.20 0.83 -15.10
C SER A 167 21.53 1.10 -13.75
N GLN A 168 22.28 1.65 -12.79
CA GLN A 168 21.77 1.97 -11.45
C GLN A 168 20.64 3.00 -11.52
N ALA A 169 20.74 4.04 -12.34
CA ALA A 169 19.66 5.00 -12.55
C ALA A 169 18.37 4.30 -13.03
N SER A 170 18.46 3.39 -14.01
CA SER A 170 17.30 2.64 -14.52
C SER A 170 16.69 1.72 -13.46
N GLU A 171 17.51 0.96 -12.74
CA GLU A 171 17.07 0.05 -11.67
C GLU A 171 16.41 0.82 -10.52
N MET A 172 17.06 1.88 -10.04
CA MET A 172 16.57 2.72 -8.95
C MET A 172 15.29 3.47 -9.34
N SER A 173 15.13 3.90 -10.60
CA SER A 173 13.87 4.48 -11.08
C SER A 173 12.69 3.51 -10.92
N ILE A 174 12.91 2.22 -11.18
CA ILE A 174 11.88 1.19 -11.02
C ILE A 174 11.57 0.96 -9.54
N LEU A 175 12.59 0.91 -8.68
CA LEU A 175 12.42 0.78 -7.23
C LEU A 175 11.64 1.96 -6.65
N LEU A 176 11.98 3.18 -7.05
CA LEU A 176 11.28 4.39 -6.61
C LEU A 176 9.81 4.38 -7.05
N ALA A 177 9.51 3.90 -8.26
CA ALA A 177 8.14 3.75 -8.73
C ALA A 177 7.35 2.70 -7.92
N LYS A 178 7.97 1.57 -7.55
CA LYS A 178 7.37 0.52 -6.71
C LYS A 178 7.14 1.01 -5.28
N ALA A 179 8.12 1.68 -4.67
CA ALA A 179 8.05 2.21 -3.30
C ALA A 179 7.00 3.33 -3.20
N ASN A 180 6.95 4.23 -4.19
CA ASN A 180 5.91 5.26 -4.27
C ASN A 180 4.53 4.69 -4.63
N GLY A 181 4.52 3.48 -5.22
CA GLY A 181 3.37 2.68 -5.63
C GLY A 181 2.34 3.49 -6.38
N GLU A 182 2.50 3.62 -7.71
CA GLU A 182 1.59 4.30 -8.65
C GLU A 182 0.31 4.81 -7.99
N ARG A 183 0.35 6.08 -7.57
CA ARG A 183 -0.78 6.79 -6.98
C ARG A 183 -1.82 7.04 -8.07
N LYS A 184 -2.60 6.03 -8.44
CA LYS A 184 -3.96 6.28 -8.92
C LYS A 184 -4.82 6.52 -7.68
N GLU A 185 -4.99 7.80 -7.35
CA GLU A 185 -5.67 8.31 -6.14
C GLU A 185 -7.08 7.72 -5.90
N ASN A 186 -7.71 7.11 -6.90
CA ASN A 186 -9.05 6.50 -6.78
C ASN A 186 -9.07 4.96 -6.74
N SER A 187 -7.92 4.28 -6.76
CA SER A 187 -7.86 2.81 -6.80
C SER A 187 -6.80 2.19 -5.89
N SER A 188 -6.40 2.86 -4.80
CA SER A 188 -5.45 2.24 -3.89
C SER A 188 -6.08 0.98 -3.25
N PRO A 189 -5.33 -0.13 -3.14
CA PRO A 189 -5.84 -1.33 -2.49
C PRO A 189 -6.30 -1.09 -1.04
N LYS A 190 -5.72 -0.06 -0.39
CA LYS A 190 -6.22 0.47 0.88
C LYS A 190 -7.66 0.95 0.77
N ILE A 191 -7.99 1.92 -0.07
CA ILE A 191 -9.36 2.44 -0.21
C ILE A 191 -10.36 1.31 -0.49
N THR A 192 -9.99 0.37 -1.37
CA THR A 192 -10.80 -0.81 -1.67
C THR A 192 -11.06 -1.66 -0.42
N ARG A 193 -10.03 -1.89 0.41
CA ARG A 193 -10.17 -2.56 1.70
C ARG A 193 -11.09 -1.81 2.65
N ASP A 194 -10.97 -0.49 2.77
CA ASP A 194 -11.77 0.34 3.69
C ASP A 194 -13.25 0.30 3.31
N LYS A 195 -13.54 0.38 2.02
CA LYS A 195 -14.89 0.24 1.47
C LYS A 195 -15.44 -1.17 1.72
N ALA A 196 -14.66 -2.23 1.47
CA ALA A 196 -15.08 -3.59 1.75
C ALA A 196 -15.32 -3.84 3.26
N TYR A 197 -14.49 -3.24 4.13
CA TYR A 197 -14.66 -3.28 5.58
C TYR A 197 -15.97 -2.61 5.99
N SER A 198 -16.21 -1.41 5.48
CA SER A 198 -17.41 -0.62 5.75
C SER A 198 -18.68 -1.35 5.29
N TYR A 199 -18.61 -2.01 4.13
CA TYR A 199 -19.71 -2.81 3.60
C TYR A 199 -20.04 -4.02 4.47
N LEU A 200 -19.04 -4.75 4.97
CA LEU A 200 -19.29 -5.81 5.97
C LEU A 200 -19.80 -5.21 7.30
N LYS A 201 -19.27 -4.05 7.70
CA LYS A 201 -19.62 -3.37 8.95
C LYS A 201 -21.07 -2.95 9.05
N GLN A 202 -21.70 -2.55 7.95
CA GLN A 202 -23.15 -2.30 7.93
C GLN A 202 -23.95 -3.51 8.45
N ALA A 203 -23.66 -4.70 7.93
CA ALA A 203 -24.35 -5.92 8.35
C ALA A 203 -24.00 -6.34 9.78
N VAL A 204 -22.72 -6.26 10.15
CA VAL A 204 -22.25 -6.62 11.51
C VAL A 204 -22.85 -5.72 12.57
N ASP A 205 -22.82 -4.40 12.38
CA ASP A 205 -23.34 -3.43 13.35
C ASP A 205 -24.85 -3.61 13.53
N GLU A 206 -25.60 -3.75 12.43
CA GLU A 206 -27.05 -3.95 12.47
C GLU A 206 -27.44 -5.24 13.20
N ILE A 207 -26.76 -6.35 12.91
CA ILE A 207 -27.00 -7.64 13.59
C ILE A 207 -26.64 -7.56 15.08
N TYR A 208 -25.57 -6.85 15.44
CA TYR A 208 -25.21 -6.64 16.84
C TYR A 208 -26.28 -5.84 17.59
N GLU A 209 -26.74 -4.71 17.05
CA GLU A 209 -27.76 -3.90 17.73
C GLU A 209 -29.10 -4.62 17.81
N ALA A 210 -29.54 -5.27 16.73
CA ALA A 210 -30.76 -6.07 16.73
C ALA A 210 -30.69 -7.24 17.72
N GLY A 211 -29.57 -7.97 17.77
CA GLY A 211 -29.41 -9.06 18.71
C GLY A 211 -29.35 -8.61 20.17
N LYS A 212 -28.71 -7.47 20.47
CA LYS A 212 -28.75 -6.89 21.82
C LYS A 212 -30.16 -6.49 22.23
N TYR A 213 -30.95 -5.99 21.29
CA TYR A 213 -32.34 -5.61 21.51
C TYR A 213 -33.25 -6.82 21.71
N VAL A 214 -33.20 -7.81 20.80
CA VAL A 214 -34.04 -9.03 20.86
C VAL A 214 -33.76 -9.83 22.13
N PHE A 215 -32.48 -10.01 22.47
CA PHE A 215 -32.06 -10.86 23.59
C PHE A 215 -31.74 -10.07 24.87
N TRP A 216 -32.33 -8.88 25.05
CA TRP A 216 -32.00 -8.01 26.20
C TRP A 216 -32.24 -8.66 27.57
N LYS A 217 -33.16 -9.63 27.67
CA LYS A 217 -33.42 -10.43 28.89
C LYS A 217 -32.67 -11.76 28.94
N ASP A 218 -32.08 -12.21 27.83
CA ASP A 218 -31.33 -13.46 27.74
C ASP A 218 -29.84 -13.15 27.63
N GLU A 219 -29.20 -13.03 28.80
CA GLU A 219 -27.78 -12.67 28.88
C GLU A 219 -26.87 -13.72 28.21
N ALA A 220 -27.24 -15.00 28.27
CA ALA A 220 -26.50 -16.10 27.66
C ALA A 220 -26.51 -16.01 26.13
N ARG A 221 -27.62 -15.56 25.53
CA ARG A 221 -27.72 -15.34 24.09
C ARG A 221 -27.13 -13.98 23.67
N ARG A 222 -27.41 -12.93 24.44
CA ARG A 222 -26.95 -11.54 24.20
C ARG A 222 -25.43 -11.42 24.11
N LYS A 223 -24.66 -12.22 24.86
CA LYS A 223 -23.19 -12.16 24.84
C LYS A 223 -22.57 -12.42 23.47
N GLY A 224 -23.26 -13.12 22.58
CA GLY A 224 -22.83 -13.38 21.20
C GLY A 224 -23.01 -12.17 20.28
N TYR A 225 -23.82 -11.19 20.68
CA TYR A 225 -24.10 -9.97 19.93
C TYR A 225 -23.23 -8.78 20.37
N SER A 226 -21.96 -9.07 20.66
CA SER A 226 -20.98 -8.05 21.02
C SER A 226 -19.57 -8.47 20.63
N SER A 227 -18.77 -7.52 20.16
CA SER A 227 -17.37 -7.75 19.84
C SER A 227 -16.62 -8.26 21.07
N ARG A 228 -15.86 -9.35 20.89
CA ARG A 228 -15.02 -9.94 21.91
C ARG A 228 -13.74 -9.11 22.09
N TYR A 229 -13.18 -8.60 21.00
CA TYR A 229 -11.97 -7.78 20.95
C TYR A 229 -12.11 -6.53 21.81
N PHE A 230 -13.20 -5.76 21.65
CA PHE A 230 -13.39 -4.55 22.46
C PHE A 230 -13.69 -4.86 23.93
N ARG A 231 -14.40 -5.95 24.22
CA ARG A 231 -14.63 -6.40 25.61
C ARG A 231 -13.32 -6.76 26.33
N MET A 232 -12.42 -7.47 25.64
CA MET A 232 -11.13 -7.86 26.21
C MET A 232 -10.21 -6.65 26.46
N ARG A 233 -10.20 -5.67 25.56
CA ARG A 233 -9.42 -4.44 25.72
C ARG A 233 -9.92 -3.51 26.84
N GLN A 234 -11.20 -3.52 27.17
CA GLN A 234 -11.75 -2.72 28.27
C GLN A 234 -11.54 -3.38 29.65
N ALA A 235 -11.24 -4.68 29.67
CA ALA A 235 -10.98 -5.44 30.88
C ALA A 235 -9.48 -5.52 31.25
N SER A 236 -8.60 -4.94 30.42
CA SER A 236 -7.14 -4.85 30.61
C SER A 236 -6.74 -3.44 30.97
#